data_AF-A0A957KHM3-F1
#
_entry.id   AF-A0A957KHM3-F1
#
_cell.length_a   1.000
_cell.length_b   1.000
_cell.length_c   1.000
_cell.angle_alpha   90.00
_cell.angle_beta   90.00
_cell.angle_gamma   90.00
#
_symmetry.space_group_name_H-M   'P 1'
#
loop_
_entity.id
_entity.type
_entity.pdbx_description
1 polymer ?
#
loop_
_entity_poly.entity_id
_entity_poly.type
_entity_poly.pdbx_seq_one_letter_code
_entity_poly.pdbx_strand_id
1 'polypeptide(L)'
;MSQREFSPVQEAVLAVVQQYPGHFSRSGLAKMLVGARSWQDTGYPEYGRFASYGRKDITYQIDILLQQGFLELDSHEHLTAPLGRGEAAV
;
A
#
# COMPACT_ATOMS: atom_id res chain seq x y z
N MET A 1 22.78 -8.78 -6.31
CA MET A 1 21.69 -7.85 -5.94
C MET A 1 20.87 -8.54 -4.85
N SER A 2 20.97 -8.09 -3.61
CA SER A 2 20.19 -8.68 -2.51
C SER A 2 18.72 -8.52 -2.84
N GLN A 3 18.00 -9.63 -3.01
CA GLN A 3 16.54 -9.62 -3.10
C GLN A 3 16.06 -8.97 -1.80
N ARG A 4 15.54 -7.75 -1.87
CA ARG A 4 14.97 -7.08 -0.70
C ARG A 4 13.71 -7.85 -0.37
N GLU A 5 13.76 -8.68 0.67
CA GLU A 5 12.59 -9.38 1.15
C GLU A 5 11.66 -8.36 1.80
N PHE A 6 10.58 -8.04 1.10
CA PHE A 6 9.50 -7.26 1.65
C PHE A 6 8.71 -8.12 2.64
N SER A 7 8.17 -7.51 3.68
CA SER A 7 7.20 -8.22 4.52
C SER A 7 5.91 -8.49 3.72
N PRO A 8 5.11 -9.51 4.09
CA PRO A 8 3.83 -9.78 3.41
C PRO A 8 2.89 -8.56 3.36
N VAL A 9 2.96 -7.69 4.37
CA VAL A 9 2.20 -6.43 4.41
C VAL A 9 2.72 -5.45 3.36
N GLN A 10 4.04 -5.30 3.24
CA GLN A 10 4.65 -4.42 2.24
C GLN A 10 4.37 -4.89 0.81
N GLU A 11 4.45 -6.19 0.56
CA GLU A 11 4.10 -6.77 -0.75
C GLU A 11 2.64 -6.49 -1.10
N ALA A 12 1.72 -6.69 -0.15
CA ALA A 12 0.31 -6.39 -0.38
C ALA A 12 0.04 -4.90 -0.60
N VAL A 13 0.70 -4.02 0.16
CA VAL A 13 0.62 -2.57 -0.04
C VAL A 13 1.09 -2.20 -1.45
N LEU A 14 2.23 -2.71 -1.90
CA LEU A 14 2.78 -2.44 -3.22
C LEU A 14 1.85 -2.96 -4.33
N ALA A 15 1.32 -4.18 -4.18
CA ALA A 15 0.39 -4.76 -5.13
C ALA A 15 -0.88 -3.93 -5.28
N VAL A 16 -1.48 -3.49 -4.15
CA VAL A 16 -2.69 -2.65 -4.17
C VAL A 16 -2.42 -1.30 -4.81
N VAL A 17 -1.30 -0.63 -4.46
CA VAL A 17 -0.99 0.68 -5.03
C VAL A 17 -0.64 0.59 -6.52
N GLN A 18 0.00 -0.50 -6.97
CA GLN A 18 0.24 -0.74 -8.39
C GLN A 18 -1.06 -1.00 -9.17
N GLN A 19 -2.00 -1.72 -8.57
CA GLN A 19 -3.29 -2.02 -9.19
C GLN A 19 -4.24 -0.81 -9.19
N TYR A 20 -4.14 0.05 -8.17
CA TYR A 20 -5.01 1.22 -7.97
C TYR A 20 -4.20 2.48 -7.60
N PRO A 21 -3.34 2.98 -8.51
CA PRO A 21 -2.50 4.14 -8.23
C PRO A 21 -3.35 5.39 -7.99
N GLY A 22 -3.04 6.14 -6.94
CA GLY A 22 -3.74 7.40 -6.60
C GLY A 22 -5.13 7.19 -6.00
N HIS A 23 -5.53 5.96 -5.71
CA HIS A 23 -6.88 5.66 -5.19
C HIS A 23 -6.97 5.72 -3.65
N PHE A 24 -5.85 5.48 -2.97
CA PHE A 24 -5.83 5.35 -1.51
C PHE A 24 -4.87 6.34 -0.87
N SER A 25 -5.34 7.06 0.15
CA SER A 25 -4.45 7.73 1.11
C SER A 25 -3.78 6.70 2.04
N ARG A 26 -2.67 7.09 2.69
CA ARG A 26 -1.96 6.25 3.70
C ARG A 26 -2.90 5.61 4.72
N SER A 27 -3.77 6.43 5.30
CA SER A 27 -4.74 5.98 6.29
C SER A 27 -5.90 5.19 5.68
N GLY A 28 -6.30 5.49 4.45
CA GLY A 28 -7.34 4.76 3.73
C GLY A 28 -6.90 3.33 3.42
N LEU A 29 -5.71 3.17 2.86
CA LEU A 29 -5.13 1.85 2.56
C LEU A 29 -5.00 1.00 3.83
N ALA A 30 -4.46 1.58 4.91
CA ALA A 30 -4.35 0.87 6.18
C ALA A 30 -5.72 0.43 6.72
N LYS A 31 -6.76 1.25 6.59
CA LYS A 31 -8.14 0.89 7.01
C LYS A 31 -8.73 -0.24 6.18
N MET A 32 -8.48 -0.22 4.87
CA MET A 32 -8.94 -1.27 3.95
C MET A 32 -8.28 -2.60 4.29
N LEU A 33 -6.94 -2.61 4.45
CA LEU A 33 -6.17 -3.83 4.75
C LEU A 33 -6.51 -4.47 6.10
N VAL A 34 -6.79 -3.67 7.14
CA VAL A 34 -7.24 -4.21 8.44
C VAL A 34 -8.72 -4.57 8.49
N GLY A 35 -9.50 -4.24 7.46
CA GLY A 35 -10.94 -4.48 7.47
C GLY A 35 -11.69 -3.60 8.47
N ALA A 36 -11.32 -2.32 8.58
CA ALA A 36 -11.93 -1.42 9.54
C ALA A 36 -13.45 -1.26 9.25
N ARG A 37 -14.31 -1.33 10.28
CA ARG A 37 -15.77 -1.15 10.13
C ARG A 37 -16.19 0.20 9.55
N SER A 38 -15.34 1.21 9.63
CA SER A 38 -15.59 2.54 9.04
C SER A 38 -15.25 2.61 7.55
N TRP A 39 -14.71 1.53 6.97
CA TRP A 39 -14.45 1.41 5.55
C TRP A 39 -15.69 0.86 4.85
N GLN A 40 -16.28 1.66 3.97
CA GLN A 40 -17.57 1.35 3.34
C GLN A 40 -17.42 0.46 2.10
N ASP A 41 -16.26 0.51 1.44
CA ASP A 41 -16.04 -0.17 0.17
C ASP A 41 -15.34 -1.52 0.38
N THR A 42 -16.12 -2.54 0.72
CA THR A 42 -15.62 -3.90 0.98
C THR A 42 -15.38 -4.71 -0.30
N GLY A 43 -15.50 -4.09 -1.48
CA GLY A 43 -15.33 -4.75 -2.77
C GLY A 43 -13.89 -5.12 -3.12
N TYR A 44 -12.89 -4.64 -2.36
CA TYR A 44 -11.49 -4.98 -2.61
C TYR A 44 -11.16 -6.38 -2.09
N PRO A 45 -10.51 -7.24 -2.89
CA PRO A 45 -10.11 -8.58 -2.46
C PRO A 45 -9.12 -8.56 -1.29
N GLU A 46 -8.38 -7.47 -1.09
CA GLU A 46 -7.45 -7.28 0.02
C GLU A 46 -8.12 -6.76 1.30
N TYR A 47 -9.43 -6.47 1.26
CA TYR A 47 -10.17 -5.99 2.42
C TYR A 47 -10.09 -6.99 3.58
N GLY A 48 -9.62 -6.52 4.74
CA GLY A 48 -9.49 -7.36 5.93
C GLY A 48 -8.41 -8.45 5.86
N ARG A 49 -7.59 -8.48 4.80
CA ARG A 49 -6.51 -9.47 4.63
C ARG A 49 -5.50 -9.47 5.78
N PHE A 50 -5.33 -8.33 6.44
CA PHE A 50 -4.44 -8.15 7.58
C PHE A 50 -5.21 -7.72 8.84
N ALA A 51 -6.43 -8.25 9.05
CA ALA A 51 -7.23 -7.95 10.24
C ALA A 51 -6.53 -8.28 11.59
N SER A 52 -5.54 -9.18 11.57
CA SER A 52 -4.71 -9.49 12.75
C SER A 52 -3.65 -8.42 13.05
N TYR A 53 -3.39 -7.49 12.13
CA TYR A 53 -2.44 -6.40 12.31
C TYR A 53 -3.13 -5.14 12.83
N GLY A 54 -2.40 -4.37 13.63
CA GLY A 54 -2.84 -3.04 14.03
C GLY A 54 -2.83 -2.08 12.85
N ARG A 55 -3.80 -1.17 12.81
CA ARG A 55 -3.81 -0.07 11.82
C ARG A 55 -2.51 0.72 11.84
N LYS A 56 -1.94 0.96 13.03
CA LYS A 56 -0.67 1.69 13.20
C LYS A 56 0.49 0.93 12.57
N ASP A 57 0.52 -0.39 12.71
CA ASP A 57 1.56 -1.24 12.12
C ASP A 57 1.51 -1.17 10.59
N ILE A 58 0.32 -1.27 9.99
CA ILE A 58 0.20 -1.14 8.53
C ILE A 58 0.59 0.26 8.06
N THR A 59 0.14 1.32 8.74
CA THR A 59 0.57 2.68 8.42
C THR A 59 2.09 2.84 8.53
N TYR A 60 2.73 2.24 9.53
CA TYR A 60 4.17 2.26 9.69
C TYR A 60 4.88 1.55 8.53
N GLN A 61 4.38 0.41 8.06
CA GLN A 61 4.91 -0.28 6.88
C GLN A 61 4.77 0.56 5.60
N ILE A 62 3.65 1.26 5.43
CA ILE A 62 3.45 2.20 4.32
C ILE A 62 4.46 3.34 4.39
N ASP A 63 4.71 3.90 5.57
CA ASP A 63 5.66 4.98 5.77
C ASP A 63 7.09 4.54 5.45
N ILE A 64 7.48 3.32 5.82
CA ILE A 64 8.77 2.73 5.43
C ILE A 64 8.90 2.69 3.90
N LEU A 65 7.85 2.24 3.18
CA LEU A 65 7.89 2.17 1.72
C LEU A 65 7.99 3.54 1.05
N LEU A 66 7.35 4.56 1.63
CA LEU A 66 7.49 5.96 1.21
C LEU A 66 8.91 6.47 1.45
N GLN A 67 9.46 6.27 2.65
CA GLN A 67 10.83 6.68 2.99
C GLN A 67 11.89 6.00 2.11
N GLN A 68 11.64 4.75 1.73
CA GLN A 68 12.51 3.98 0.84
C GLN A 68 12.34 4.31 -0.65
N GLY A 69 11.38 5.17 -1.00
CA GLY A 69 11.08 5.56 -2.39
C GLY A 69 10.49 4.44 -3.23
N PHE A 70 9.81 3.47 -2.60
CA PHE A 70 9.00 2.46 -3.31
C PHE A 70 7.56 2.92 -3.55
N LEU A 71 7.10 3.87 -2.75
CA LEU A 71 5.84 4.56 -2.92
C LEU A 71 6.11 6.05 -2.97
N GLU A 72 5.22 6.78 -3.63
CA GLU A 72 5.18 8.22 -3.62
C GLU A 72 3.78 8.70 -3.21
N LEU A 73 3.69 9.98 -2.89
CA LEU A 73 2.41 10.65 -2.68
C LEU A 73 2.18 11.58 -3.87
N ASP A 74 0.98 11.54 -4.43
CA ASP A 74 0.55 12.51 -5.43
C ASP A 74 0.18 13.86 -4.77
N SER A 75 -0.26 14.81 -5.60
CA SER A 75 -0.68 16.15 -5.17
C SER A 75 -1.88 16.15 -4.21
N HIS A 76 -2.60 15.03 -4.07
CA HIS A 76 -3.74 14.84 -3.19
C HIS A 76 -3.41 13.97 -1.96
N GLU A 77 -2.13 13.71 -1.68
CA GLU A 77 -1.68 12.81 -0.62
C GLU A 77 -2.16 11.36 -0.78
N HIS A 78 -2.39 10.92 -2.02
CA HIS A 78 -2.70 9.54 -2.34
C HIS A 78 -1.45 8.77 -2.77
N LEU A 79 -1.43 7.48 -2.42
CA LEU A 79 -0.32 6.57 -2.69
C LEU A 79 -0.25 6.24 -4.18
N THR A 80 0.92 6.45 -4.75
CA THR A 80 1.24 6.06 -6.13
C THR A 80 2.53 5.25 -6.15
N ALA A 81 2.69 4.42 -7.18
CA ALA A 81 3.98 3.80 -7.47
C ALA A 81 4.85 4.80 -8.26
N PRO A 82 6.17 4.86 -8.00
CA PRO A 82 7.03 5.76 -8.73
C PRO A 82 7.06 5.42 -10.22
N LEU A 83 6.86 6.45 -11.05
CA LEU A 83 6.77 6.39 -12.52
C LEU A 83 8.04 5.89 -13.25
N GLY A 84 9.03 5.35 -12.53
CA GLY A 84 10.32 4.90 -13.07
C GLY A 84 10.71 3.46 -12.75
N ARG A 85 9.81 2.63 -12.20
CA ARG A 85 10.10 1.21 -11.91
C ARG A 85 8.96 0.30 -12.34
N GLY A 86 8.47 0.53 -13.56
CA GLY A 86 7.33 -0.19 -14.11
C GLY A 86 7.42 -0.54 -15.58
N GLU A 87 8.19 0.18 -16.41
CA GLU A 87 8.36 -0.18 -17.83
C GLU A 87 9.77 0.16 -18.35
N ALA A 88 10.67 -0.82 -18.23
CA ALA A 88 11.87 -0.94 -19.06
C ALA A 88 12.29 -2.42 -19.14
N ALA A 89 11.38 -3.27 -19.64
CA ALA A 89 11.60 -4.64 -20.10
C ALA A 89 10.21 -5.16 -20.51
N VAL A 90 9.89 -5.52 -21.75
CA VAL A 90 10.60 -5.83 -23.00
C VAL A 90 9.64 -5.64 -24.17
#